data_AF-A0A2I1C0G6-F1
#
_entry.id   AF-A0A2I1C0G6-F1
#
_cell.length_a   1.000
_cell.length_b   1.000
_cell.length_c   1.000
_cell.angle_alpha   90.00
_cell.angle_beta   90.00
_cell.angle_gamma   90.00
#
_symmetry.space_group_name_H-M   'P 1'
#
loop_
_entity.id
_entity.type
_entity.pdbx_description
1 polymer ?
#
loop_
_entity_poly.entity_id
_entity_poly.type
_entity_poly.pdbx_seq_one_letter_code
_entity_poly.pdbx_strand_id
1 'polypeptide(L)' 'MHFSAALFSAMVLFATNQVIGASVEVPRGVGAIQIATSPYYACNCPNNCKHKQGSSCKYYSSSSDKSQVISGMGGL' A
#
# COMPACT_ATOMS: atom_id res chain seq x y z
N MET A 1 18.07 48.02 10.72
CA MET A 1 17.13 46.92 11.08
C MET A 1 16.86 46.07 9.84
N HIS A 2 17.84 45.29 9.36
CA HIS A 2 17.66 44.47 8.13
C HIS A 2 18.36 43.10 8.17
N PHE A 3 18.93 42.70 9.31
CA PHE A 3 19.53 41.37 9.48
C PHE A 3 18.63 40.38 10.21
N SER A 4 17.62 40.85 10.94
CA SER A 4 16.70 39.99 11.68
C SER A 4 15.60 39.36 10.82
N ALA A 5 15.27 39.94 9.66
CA ALA A 5 14.20 39.42 8.80
C ALA A 5 14.61 38.19 7.96
N ALA A 6 15.90 38.03 7.66
CA ALA A 6 16.39 36.91 6.85
C ALA A 6 16.38 35.57 7.63
N LEU A 7 16.59 35.60 8.94
CA LEU A 7 16.63 34.40 9.78
C LEU A 7 15.24 33.76 9.97
N PHE A 8 14.17 34.54 9.92
CA PHE A 8 12.82 33.99 10.06
C PHE A 8 12.30 33.32 8.78
N SER A 9 12.86 33.64 7.60
CA SER A 9 12.35 33.12 6.32
C SER A 9 12.78 31.67 6.03
N ALA A 10 13.90 31.19 6.60
CA ALA A 10 14.40 29.84 6.35
C ALA A 10 13.63 28.76 7.15
N MET A 11 13.06 29.11 8.30
CA MET A 11 12.34 28.17 9.16
C MET A 11 10.97 27.75 8.59
N VAL A 12 10.37 28.59 7.73
CA VAL A 12 9.06 28.30 7.11
C VAL A 12 9.15 27.26 5.99
N LEU A 13 10.27 27.17 5.27
CA LEU A 13 10.44 26.20 4.17
C LEU A 13 10.56 24.74 4.66
N PHE A 14 11.01 24.51 5.89
CA PHE A 14 11.15 23.15 6.43
C PHE A 14 9.83 22.52 6.90
N ALA A 15 8.76 23.31 7.04
CA ALA A 15 7.46 22.81 7.50
C ALA A 15 6.53 22.35 6.35
N THR A 16 6.93 22.49 5.08
CA THR A 16 6.09 22.15 3.92
C THR A 16 6.37 20.77 3.32
N ASN A 17 7.27 19.96 3.90
CA ASN A 17 7.43 18.55 3.52
C ASN A 17 6.33 17.67 4.10
N GLN A 18 5.08 18.11 3.97
CA GLN A 18 3.91 17.28 4.14
C GLN A 18 3.95 16.23 3.02
N VAL A 19 4.53 15.07 3.34
CA VAL A 19 4.39 13.84 2.56
C VAL A 19 2.91 13.67 2.28
N ILE A 20 2.49 13.95 1.05
CA ILE A 20 1.20 13.49 0.52
C ILE A 20 1.35 11.99 0.29
N GLY A 21 1.47 11.24 1.37
CA GLY A 21 1.06 9.86 1.41
C GLY A 21 -0.44 9.92 1.48
N ALA A 22 -1.13 9.80 0.33
CA ALA A 22 -2.54 9.50 0.31
C ALA A 22 -2.73 8.10 0.93
N SER A 23 -2.67 8.02 2.27
CA SER A 23 -3.30 6.93 2.98
C SER A 23 -4.77 7.19 2.80
N VAL A 24 -5.37 6.54 1.81
CA VAL A 24 -6.82 6.41 1.72
C VAL A 24 -7.20 5.74 3.04
N GLU A 25 -7.66 6.54 4.00
CA GLU A 25 -8.27 6.01 5.21
C GLU A 25 -9.56 5.33 4.76
N VAL A 26 -9.42 4.05 4.43
CA VAL A 26 -10.55 3.18 4.16
C VAL A 26 -11.36 3.19 5.45
N PRO A 27 -12.62 3.65 5.43
CA PRO A 27 -13.46 3.65 6.61
C PRO A 27 -13.45 2.24 7.22
N ARG A 28 -13.25 2.12 8.54
CA ARG A 28 -13.19 0.83 9.28
C ARG A 28 -14.49 -0.02 9.23
N GLY A 29 -15.38 0.26 8.29
CA GLY A 29 -16.60 -0.51 7.99
C GLY A 29 -16.86 -0.70 6.50
N VAL A 30 -16.03 -0.14 5.62
CA VAL A 30 -16.03 -0.49 4.19
C VAL A 30 -14.86 -1.44 4.02
N GLY A 31 -15.12 -2.74 3.92
CA GLY A 31 -14.09 -3.68 3.50
C GLY A 31 -13.63 -3.28 2.11
N ALA A 32 -12.59 -2.43 2.00
CA ALA A 32 -11.87 -2.28 0.76
C ALA A 32 -11.42 -3.69 0.42
N ILE A 33 -12.02 -4.28 -0.60
CA ILE A 33 -11.60 -5.57 -1.13
C ILE A 33 -10.20 -5.32 -1.67
N GLN A 34 -9.19 -5.62 -0.85
CA GLN A 34 -7.80 -5.48 -1.24
C GLN A 34 -7.50 -6.58 -2.25
N ILE A 35 -7.41 -6.19 -3.51
CA ILE A 35 -7.08 -7.11 -4.59
C ILE A 35 -5.60 -7.43 -4.49
N ALA A 36 -5.28 -8.66 -4.06
CA ALA A 36 -3.91 -9.14 -4.01
C ALA A 36 -3.39 -9.38 -5.43
N THR A 37 -2.38 -8.60 -5.83
CA THR A 37 -1.76 -8.67 -7.18
C THR A 37 -0.47 -9.47 -7.23
N SER A 38 -0.13 -10.14 -6.13
CA SER A 38 1.06 -10.98 -6.02
C SER A 38 0.72 -12.28 -5.29
N PRO A 39 1.35 -13.40 -5.66
CA PRO A 39 1.10 -14.69 -5.05
C PRO A 39 1.53 -14.68 -3.57
N TYR A 40 2.52 -13.87 -3.19
CA TYR A 40 2.92 -13.73 -1.80
C TYR A 40 1.77 -13.21 -0.93
N TYR A 41 1.09 -12.14 -1.34
CA TYR A 41 0.00 -11.57 -0.56
C TYR A 41 -1.31 -12.37 -0.71
N ALA A 42 -1.49 -13.08 -1.82
CA ALA A 42 -2.70 -13.85 -2.07
C ALA A 42 -2.69 -15.21 -1.36
N CYS A 43 -1.53 -15.86 -1.26
CA CYS A 43 -1.42 -17.20 -0.68
C CYS A 43 -1.11 -17.18 0.82
N ASN A 44 -0.71 -16.06 1.39
CA ASN A 44 -0.32 -15.98 2.79
C ASN A 44 -1.41 -15.32 3.66
N CYS A 45 -1.34 -15.53 4.97
CA CYS A 45 -2.07 -14.74 5.94
C CYS A 45 -1.70 -13.24 5.81
N PRO A 46 -2.64 -12.31 6.05
CA PRO A 46 -4.00 -12.52 6.57
C PRO A 46 -5.02 -12.92 5.49
N ASN A 47 -4.69 -12.84 4.21
CA ASN A 47 -5.65 -13.00 3.12
C ASN A 47 -6.09 -14.45 2.91
N ASN A 48 -5.17 -15.41 3.07
CA ASN A 48 -5.49 -16.81 2.86
C ASN A 48 -4.72 -17.77 3.76
N CYS A 49 -5.15 -17.85 5.01
CA CYS A 49 -4.50 -18.70 6.03
C CYS A 49 -4.68 -20.21 5.85
N LYS A 50 -5.44 -20.66 4.86
CA LYS A 50 -5.59 -22.09 4.53
C LYS A 50 -4.49 -22.59 3.59
N HIS A 51 -3.81 -21.67 2.91
CA HIS A 51 -2.68 -21.99 2.06
C HIS A 51 -1.39 -22.11 2.89
N LYS A 52 -0.54 -23.06 2.49
CA LYS A 52 0.78 -23.28 3.10
C LYS A 52 1.86 -22.58 2.29
N GLN A 53 3.02 -22.32 2.90
CA GLN A 53 4.21 -21.89 2.16
C GLN A 53 4.51 -22.87 1.01
N GLY A 54 4.90 -22.33 -0.15
CA GLY A 54 5.13 -23.11 -1.35
C GLY A 54 3.88 -23.67 -2.03
N SER A 55 2.67 -23.41 -1.51
CA SER A 55 1.44 -23.80 -2.20
C SER A 55 1.10 -22.83 -3.34
N SER A 56 0.53 -23.36 -4.43
CA SER A 56 0.01 -22.51 -5.51
C SER A 56 -1.33 -21.91 -5.11
N CYS A 57 -1.52 -20.60 -5.32
CA CYS A 57 -2.82 -19.96 -5.21
C CYS A 57 -3.12 -19.07 -6.43
N LYS A 58 -4.40 -18.70 -6.59
CA LYS A 58 -4.88 -17.81 -7.63
C LYS A 58 -4.97 -16.38 -7.14
N TYR A 59 -4.61 -15.43 -7.98
CA TYR A 59 -4.62 -14.00 -7.66
C TYR A 59 -4.87 -13.16 -8.93
N TYR A 60 -5.29 -11.91 -8.76
CA TYR A 60 -5.54 -11.01 -9.89
C TYR A 60 -4.23 -10.46 -10.43
N SER A 61 -4.08 -10.37 -11.74
CA SER A 61 -2.88 -9.82 -12.40
C SER A 61 -2.69 -8.32 -12.19
N SER A 62 -3.73 -7.59 -11.78
CA SER A 62 -3.65 -6.16 -11.44
C SER A 62 -4.73 -5.77 -10.44
N SER A 63 -4.74 -4.51 -9.99
CA SER A 63 -5.59 -3.99 -8.91
C SER A 63 -7.07 -3.78 -9.30
N SER A 64 -7.59 -4.54 -10.25
CA SER A 64 -8.99 -4.52 -10.68
C SER A 64 -9.59 -5.91 -10.60
N ASP A 65 -10.85 -6.00 -10.18
CA ASP A 65 -11.63 -7.24 -10.08
C ASP A 65 -11.99 -7.81 -11.47
N LYS A 66 -11.74 -7.03 -12.54
CA LYS A 66 -11.91 -7.47 -13.93
C LYS A 66 -10.62 -8.00 -14.55
N SER A 67 -9.50 -7.93 -13.82
CA SER A 67 -8.21 -8.36 -14.32
C SER A 67 -8.13 -9.89 -14.41
N GLN A 68 -7.25 -10.38 -15.28
CA GLN A 68 -7.04 -11.81 -15.43
C GLN A 68 -6.61 -12.44 -14.11
N VAL A 69 -7.26 -13.54 -13.72
CA VAL A 69 -6.86 -14.35 -12.58
C VAL A 69 -5.78 -15.34 -13.03
N ILE A 70 -4.62 -15.28 -12.40
CA ILE A 70 -3.45 -16.11 -12.69
C ILE A 70 -3.05 -16.92 -11.45
N SER A 71 -2.25 -17.97 -11.66
CA SER A 71 -1.75 -18.83 -10.58
C SER A 71 -0.28 -18.52 -10.30
N GLY A 72 0.13 -18.57 -9.03
CA GLY A 72 1.52 -18.45 -8.64
C GLY A 72 1.80 -19.14 -7.31
N MET A 73 3.08 -19.35 -7.01
CA MET A 73 3.52 -20.03 -5.80
C MET A 73 3.70 -19.03 -4.67
N GLY A 74 3.03 -19.28 -3.54
CA GLY A 74 3.02 -18.41 -2.38
C GLY A 74 4.24 -18.59 -1.50
N GLY A 75 5.20 -17.66 -1.59
CA GLY A 75 6.38 -17.59 -0.72
C GLY A 75 7.34 -18.78 -0.83
N LEU A 76 8.64 -18.47 -0.78
CA LEU A 76 9.71 -19.44 -0.50
C LEU A 76 9.87 -19.59 1.02
#